data_AF-A0A9W6P3J7-F1
#
_entry.id   AF-A0A9W6P3J7-F1
#
_cell.length_a   1.000
_cell.length_b   1.000
_cell.length_c   1.000
_cell.angle_alpha   90.00
_cell.angle_beta   90.00
_cell.angle_gamma   90.00
#
_symmetry.space_group_name_H-M   'P 1'
#
loop_
_entity.id
_entity.type
_entity.pdbx_description
1 polymer ?
#
loop_
_entity_poly.entity_id
_entity_poly.type
_entity_poly.pdbx_seq_one_letter_code
_entity_poly.pdbx_strand_id
1 'polypeptide(L)'
;MAAGHPVVPEGADGGPKAFQGQEFYLRLAQRLKEAHRRADSLPEPVRIPLIRRLLTVTEGVKRDPLKASERLDRMLAELSEQAPDPPTR
;
A
#
# COMPACT_ATOMS: atom_id res chain seq x y z
N MET A 1 -42.45 11.95 -35.79
CA MET A 1 -41.41 12.91 -35.35
C MET A 1 -40.85 12.39 -34.04
N ALA A 2 -39.54 12.16 -33.99
CA ALA A 2 -38.85 11.54 -32.86
C ALA A 2 -38.55 12.58 -31.77
N ALA A 3 -38.95 12.31 -30.53
CA ALA A 3 -38.44 13.02 -29.36
C ALA A 3 -37.48 12.06 -28.64
N GLY A 4 -36.22 12.09 -29.06
CA GLY A 4 -35.15 11.43 -28.31
C GLY A 4 -34.98 12.12 -26.96
N HIS A 5 -35.23 11.40 -25.87
CA HIS A 5 -34.79 11.82 -24.55
C HIS A 5 -33.26 11.91 -24.58
N PRO A 6 -32.66 13.07 -24.24
CA PRO A 6 -31.22 13.10 -24.03
C PRO A 6 -30.93 12.25 -22.79
N VAL A 7 -30.36 11.07 -23.02
CA VAL A 7 -29.60 10.35 -22.00
C VAL A 7 -28.37 11.21 -21.70
N VAL A 8 -28.50 12.13 -20.76
CA VAL A 8 -27.32 12.70 -20.12
C VAL A 8 -26.62 11.53 -19.45
N PRO A 9 -25.37 11.19 -19.82
CA PRO A 9 -24.60 10.28 -19.00
C PRO A 9 -24.43 10.99 -17.66
N GLU A 10 -25.10 10.49 -16.62
CA GLU A 10 -24.86 10.91 -15.25
C GLU A 10 -23.35 10.90 -15.05
N GLY A 11 -22.85 12.11 -14.85
CA GLY A 11 -21.43 12.41 -14.84
C GLY A 11 -20.72 11.47 -13.90
N ALA A 12 -19.50 11.14 -14.28
CA ALA A 12 -18.48 10.63 -13.39
C ALA A 12 -18.56 11.39 -12.05
N ASP A 13 -19.17 10.76 -11.05
CA ASP A 13 -19.14 11.18 -9.64
C ASP A 13 -17.73 10.90 -9.08
N GLY A 14 -16.71 11.30 -9.82
CA GLY A 14 -15.34 11.41 -9.38
C GLY A 14 -15.21 12.67 -8.54
N GLY A 15 -16.01 12.82 -7.48
CA GLY A 15 -15.84 13.91 -6.54
C GLY A 15 -14.46 13.87 -5.90
N PRO A 16 -14.01 14.95 -5.22
CA PRO A 16 -12.69 15.02 -4.56
C PRO A 16 -12.44 13.85 -3.58
N LYS A 17 -13.50 13.21 -3.06
CA LYS A 17 -13.40 12.02 -2.21
C LYS A 17 -12.99 10.74 -2.96
N ALA A 18 -13.42 10.56 -4.21
CA ALA A 18 -13.00 9.44 -5.05
C ALA A 18 -11.52 9.56 -5.45
N PHE A 19 -11.05 10.80 -5.72
CA PHE A 19 -9.64 11.10 -5.94
C PHE A 19 -8.78 10.84 -4.69
N GLN A 20 -9.26 11.20 -3.49
CA GLN A 20 -8.58 10.88 -2.23
C GLN A 20 -8.46 9.36 -1.98
N GLY A 21 -9.50 8.59 -2.30
CA GLY A 21 -9.45 7.13 -2.24
C GLY A 21 -8.39 6.55 -3.17
N GLN A 22 -8.35 7.02 -4.43
CA GLN A 22 -7.33 6.60 -5.40
C GLN A 22 -5.92 6.97 -4.95
N GLU A 23 -5.69 8.19 -4.47
CA GLU A 23 -4.39 8.63 -3.98
C GLU A 23 -3.91 7.77 -2.79
N PHE A 24 -4.82 7.42 -1.89
CA PHE A 24 -4.53 6.51 -0.79
C PHE A 24 -4.05 5.14 -1.30
N TYR A 25 -4.77 4.52 -2.25
CA TYR A 25 -4.35 3.22 -2.81
C TYR A 25 -3.03 3.31 -3.57
N LEU A 26 -2.78 4.40 -4.29
CA LEU A 26 -1.50 4.62 -4.98
C LEU A 26 -0.35 4.73 -4.00
N ARG A 27 -0.52 5.50 -2.91
CA ARG A 27 0.49 5.59 -1.84
C ARG A 27 0.71 4.25 -1.17
N LEU A 28 -0.35 3.51 -0.85
CA LEU A 28 -0.24 2.18 -0.25
C LEU A 28 0.50 1.19 -1.17
N ALA A 29 0.19 1.19 -2.46
CA ALA A 29 0.87 0.35 -3.45
C ALA A 29 2.37 0.70 -3.58
N GLN A 30 2.72 1.99 -3.61
CA GLN A 30 4.12 2.42 -3.62
C GLN A 30 4.87 1.95 -2.38
N ARG A 31 4.26 2.08 -1.20
CA ARG A 31 4.84 1.64 0.07
C ARG A 31 5.04 0.13 0.13
N LEU A 32 4.09 -0.66 -0.37
CA LEU A 32 4.23 -2.12 -0.47
C LEU A 32 5.36 -2.51 -1.42
N LYS A 33 5.44 -1.88 -2.59
CA LYS A 33 6.53 -2.11 -3.56
C LYS A 33 7.90 -1.82 -2.94
N GLU A 34 8.03 -0.71 -2.24
CA GLU A 34 9.27 -0.34 -1.57
C GLU A 34 9.61 -1.31 -0.44
N ALA A 35 8.62 -1.75 0.35
CA ALA A 35 8.83 -2.74 1.40
C ALA A 35 9.33 -4.09 0.84
N HIS A 36 8.76 -4.55 -0.28
CA HIS A 36 9.25 -5.74 -0.98
C HIS A 36 10.69 -5.56 -1.48
N ARG A 37 11.01 -4.41 -2.09
CA ARG A 37 12.37 -4.11 -2.55
C ARG A 37 13.38 -4.12 -1.40
N ARG A 38 13.04 -3.55 -0.25
CA ARG A 38 13.90 -3.59 0.95
C ARG A 38 14.08 -5.00 1.46
N ALA A 39 13.00 -5.79 1.53
CA ALA A 39 13.07 -7.17 1.96
C ALA A 39 14.05 -8.00 1.11
N ASP A 40 14.06 -7.80 -0.22
CA ASP A 40 14.98 -8.50 -1.13
C ASP A 40 16.46 -8.18 -0.88
N SER A 41 16.77 -6.99 -0.34
CA SER A 41 18.14 -6.62 0.04
C SER A 41 18.63 -7.23 1.35
N LEU A 42 17.75 -7.88 2.12
CA LEU A 42 18.10 -8.45 3.43
C LEU A 42 18.64 -9.88 3.33
N PRO A 43 19.49 -10.31 4.30
CA PRO A 43 19.91 -11.69 4.42
C PRO A 43 18.73 -12.65 4.57
N GLU A 44 18.88 -13.87 4.06
CA GLU A 44 17.85 -14.91 4.06
C GLU A 44 17.14 -15.16 5.40
N PRO A 45 17.84 -15.28 6.55
CA PRO A 45 17.18 -15.54 7.83
C PRO A 45 16.21 -14.41 8.24
N VAL A 46 16.42 -13.19 7.77
CA VAL A 46 15.54 -12.03 8.05
C VAL A 46 14.53 -11.83 6.91
N ARG A 47 14.94 -12.06 5.66
CA ARG A 47 14.12 -11.89 4.45
C ARG A 47 12.89 -12.80 4.45
N ILE A 48 13.06 -14.10 4.69
CA ILE A 48 11.94 -15.06 4.63
C ILE A 48 10.79 -14.71 5.59
N PRO A 49 11.01 -14.49 6.89
CA PRO A 49 9.91 -14.12 7.80
C PRO A 49 9.30 -12.77 7.42
N LEU A 50 10.10 -11.81 6.95
CA LEU A 50 9.59 -10.51 6.51
C LEU A 50 8.67 -10.63 5.27
N ILE A 51 9.07 -11.40 4.25
CA ILE A 51 8.26 -11.64 3.05
C ILE A 51 6.91 -12.28 3.43
N ARG A 52 6.90 -13.24 4.37
CA ARG A 52 5.65 -13.86 4.85
C ARG A 52 4.73 -12.84 5.55
N ARG A 53 5.30 -11.93 6.36
CA ARG A 53 4.54 -10.83 6.98
C ARG A 53 3.99 -9.88 5.92
N LEU A 54 4.78 -9.53 4.90
CA LEU A 54 4.35 -8.69 3.77
C LEU A 54 3.17 -9.33 3.01
N LEU A 55 3.22 -10.63 2.71
CA LEU A 55 2.10 -11.33 2.07
C LEU A 55 0.82 -11.25 2.90
N THR A 56 0.93 -11.37 4.23
CA THR A 56 -0.22 -11.24 5.14
C THR A 56 -0.80 -9.82 5.10
N VAL A 57 0.06 -8.79 5.01
CA VAL A 57 -0.39 -7.40 4.85
C VAL A 57 -1.13 -7.22 3.52
N THR A 58 -0.56 -7.70 2.41
CA THR A 58 -1.15 -7.60 1.06
C THR A 58 -2.51 -8.27 0.97
N GLU A 59 -2.69 -9.44 1.60
CA GLU A 59 -4.02 -10.07 1.70
C GLU A 59 -4.98 -9.24 2.57
N GLY A 60 -4.48 -8.61 3.63
CA GLY A 60 -5.24 -7.69 4.48
C GLY A 60 -5.76 -6.47 3.72
N VAL A 61 -4.99 -5.93 2.76
CA VAL A 61 -5.38 -4.76 1.94
C VAL A 61 -6.71 -5.00 1.22
N LYS A 62 -6.98 -6.22 0.77
CA LYS A 62 -8.23 -6.58 0.06
C LYS A 62 -9.47 -6.47 0.96
N ARG A 63 -9.30 -6.58 2.29
CA ARG A 63 -10.39 -6.60 3.28
C ARG A 63 -10.51 -5.27 4.01
N ASP A 64 -9.39 -4.73 4.47
CA ASP A 64 -9.30 -3.49 5.24
C ASP A 64 -7.96 -2.80 4.92
N PRO A 65 -7.94 -1.89 3.94
CA PRO A 65 -6.71 -1.28 3.48
C PRO A 65 -6.15 -0.25 4.47
N LEU A 66 -6.98 0.36 5.32
CA LEU A 66 -6.54 1.29 6.37
C LEU A 66 -5.74 0.53 7.43
N LYS A 67 -6.33 -0.55 7.97
CA LYS A 67 -5.66 -1.40 8.96
C LYS A 67 -4.42 -2.08 8.40
N ALA A 68 -4.45 -2.49 7.12
CA ALA A 68 -3.29 -3.03 6.45
C ALA A 68 -2.16 -1.99 6.32
N SER A 69 -2.50 -0.73 6.01
CA SER A 69 -1.52 0.37 6.00
C SER A 69 -0.87 0.57 7.37
N GLU A 70 -1.65 0.63 8.46
CA GLU A 70 -1.09 0.76 9.81
C GLU A 70 -0.17 -0.41 10.19
N ARG A 71 -0.53 -1.62 9.76
CA ARG A 71 0.31 -2.80 9.99
C ARG A 71 1.62 -2.73 9.20
N LEU A 72 1.57 -2.21 7.98
CA LEU A 72 2.75 -1.93 7.17
C LEU A 72 3.65 -0.88 7.83
N ASP A 73 3.06 0.20 8.35
CA ASP A 73 3.77 1.24 9.11
C ASP A 73 4.58 0.65 10.26
N ARG A 74 3.94 -0.13 11.14
CA ARG A 74 4.62 -0.76 12.29
C ARG A 74 5.74 -1.69 11.85
N MET A 75 5.50 -2.50 10.83
CA MET A 75 6.51 -3.43 10.34
C MET A 75 7.72 -2.70 9.75
N LEU A 76 7.53 -1.57 9.07
CA LEU A 76 8.63 -0.76 8.56
C LEU A 76 9.40 -0.04 9.68
N ALA A 77 8.70 0.40 10.73
CA ALA A 77 9.35 0.99 11.92
C ALA A 77 10.24 -0.04 12.63
N GLU A 78 9.73 -1.25 12.88
CA GLU A 78 10.50 -2.36 13.46
C GLU A 78 11.78 -2.67 12.67
N LEU A 79 11.72 -2.64 11.32
CA LEU A 79 12.90 -2.86 10.48
C LEU A 79 13.91 -1.71 10.58
N SER A 80 13.44 -0.47 10.73
CA SER A 80 14.31 0.70 10.90
C SER A 80 15.03 0.68 12.23
N GLU A 81 14.37 0.20 13.29
CA GLU A 81 14.96 0.03 14.63
C GLU A 81 15.98 -1.11 14.68
N GLN A 82 15.83 -2.11 13.81
CA GLN A 82 16.74 -3.26 13.71
C GLN A 82 17.93 -3.03 12.78
N ALA A 83 17.95 -1.94 12.00
CA ALA A 83 19.12 -1.57 11.20
C ALA A 83 20.22 -1.11 12.16
N PRO A 84 21.37 -1.82 12.26
CA PRO A 84 22.45 -1.39 13.13
C PRO A 84 23.00 -0.03 12.67
N ASP A 85 23.31 0.82 13.64
CA ASP A 85 24.11 2.03 13.49
C ASP A 85 25.32 1.72 12.58
N PRO A 86 25.60 2.51 11.52
CA PRO A 86 26.83 2.31 10.76
C PRO A 86 28.02 2.41 11.72
N PRO A 87 29.02 1.52 11.64
CA PRO A 87 30.18 1.62 12.52
C PRO A 87 30.86 2.96 12.25
N THR A 88 30.73 3.87 13.23
CA THR A 88 31.57 5.06 13.31
C THR A 88 33.01 4.56 13.36
N ARG A 89 33.74 4.79 12.28
CA ARG A 89 35.17 4.51 12.17
C ARG A 89 35.94 5.82 12.17
#